data_AF-A0A9X8HBE7-F1
#
_entry.id   AF-A0A9X8HBE7-F1
#
_cell.length_a   1.000
_cell.length_b   1.000
_cell.length_c   1.000
_cell.angle_alpha   90.00
_cell.angle_beta   90.00
_cell.angle_gamma   90.00
#
_symmetry.space_group_name_H-M   'P 1'
#
loop_
_entity.id
_entity.type
_entity.pdbx_description
1 polymer ?
#
loop_
_entity_poly.entity_id
_entity_poly.type
_entity_poly.pdbx_seq_one_letter_code
_entity_poly.pdbx_strand_id
1 'polypeptide(L)'
;VILAELDTEILPYSDLRNDKGNLLTDTAIMAKVMAGQLRPTHAPQCPDWFVTLGRNCTALHPMDRPTAVEVAYVLGQHLSKL
;
A
#
# COMPACT_ATOMS: atom_id res chain seq x y z
N VAL A 1 -1.79 3.13 -2.09
CA VAL A 1 -0.49 3.75 -2.45
C VAL A 1 -0.20 4.89 -1.50
N ILE A 2 -0.95 5.99 -1.53
CA ILE A 2 -0.73 7.15 -0.63
C ILE A 2 -0.70 6.79 0.87
N LEU A 3 -1.55 5.86 1.33
CA LEU A 3 -1.50 5.41 2.73
C LEU A 3 -0.13 4.82 3.10
N ALA A 4 0.48 4.02 2.23
CA ALA A 4 1.80 3.44 2.49
C ALA A 4 2.92 4.49 2.39
N GLU A 5 2.81 5.44 1.45
CA GLU A 5 3.75 6.57 1.32
C GLU A 5 3.71 7.47 2.56
N LEU A 6 2.52 7.75 3.11
CA LEU A 6 2.36 8.52 4.35
C LEU A 6 3.02 7.84 5.56
N ASP A 7 2.92 6.51 5.62
CA ASP A 7 3.45 5.70 6.72
C ASP A 7 4.97 5.51 6.63
N THR A 8 5.50 5.37 5.41
CA THR A 8 6.93 5.09 5.19
C THR A 8 7.76 6.33 4.88
N GLU A 9 7.12 7.45 4.53
CA GLU A 9 7.76 8.69 4.07
C GLU A 9 8.72 8.50 2.88
N ILE A 10 8.54 7.43 2.10
CA ILE A 10 9.31 7.17 0.88
C ILE A 10 8.40 7.04 -0.34
N LEU A 11 8.95 7.35 -1.50
CA LEU A 11 8.26 7.15 -2.76
C LEU A 11 7.95 5.64 -2.94
N PRO A 12 6.73 5.26 -3.40
CA PRO A 12 6.36 3.86 -3.57
C PRO A 12 7.38 3.06 -4.38
N TYR A 13 7.79 1.92 -3.83
CA TYR A 13 8.71 0.95 -4.46
C TYR A 13 10.15 1.44 -4.68
N SER A 14 10.50 2.66 -4.26
CA SER A 14 11.81 3.28 -4.51
C SER A 14 12.98 2.55 -3.84
N ASP A 15 12.68 1.72 -2.84
CA ASP A 15 13.60 0.91 -2.06
C ASP A 15 13.79 -0.53 -2.58
N LEU A 16 12.95 -0.96 -3.55
CA LEU A 16 12.94 -2.35 -3.99
C LEU A 16 14.08 -2.67 -4.96
N ARG A 17 14.74 -3.80 -4.67
CA ARG A 17 15.87 -4.31 -5.46
C ARG A 17 15.59 -5.72 -5.98
N ASN A 18 16.17 -6.06 -7.12
CA ASN A 18 16.22 -7.43 -7.61
C ASN A 18 17.33 -8.24 -6.92
N ASP A 19 17.42 -9.53 -7.25
CA ASP A 19 18.40 -10.47 -6.67
C ASP A 19 19.86 -10.09 -6.94
N LYS A 20 20.11 -9.16 -7.88
CA LYS A 20 21.43 -8.61 -8.19
C LYS A 20 21.72 -7.29 -7.46
N GLY A 21 20.81 -6.84 -6.59
CA GLY A 21 20.92 -5.60 -5.83
C GLY A 21 20.56 -4.32 -6.60
N ASN A 22 20.13 -4.42 -7.86
CA ASN A 22 19.73 -3.26 -8.66
C ASN A 22 18.29 -2.87 -8.36
N LEU A 23 17.97 -1.57 -8.41
CA LEU A 23 16.59 -1.08 -8.29
C LEU A 23 15.69 -1.75 -9.33
N LEU A 24 14.45 -2.04 -8.93
CA LEU A 24 13.45 -2.51 -9.88
C LEU A 24 13.13 -1.40 -10.89
N THR A 25 13.01 -1.78 -12.17
CA THR A 25 12.53 -0.86 -13.21
C THR A 25 11.03 -0.66 -13.08
N ASP A 26 10.51 0.48 -13.54
CA ASP A 26 9.07 0.75 -13.57
C ASP A 26 8.28 -0.35 -14.28
N THR A 27 8.83 -0.88 -15.38
CA THR A 27 8.23 -2.01 -16.11
C THR A 27 8.14 -3.29 -15.28
N ALA A 28 9.17 -3.59 -14.48
CA ALA A 28 9.17 -4.74 -13.58
C ALA A 28 8.20 -4.53 -12.41
N ILE A 29 8.12 -3.31 -11.86
CA ILE A 29 7.16 -2.93 -10.83
C ILE A 29 5.73 -3.11 -11.37
N MET A 30 5.42 -2.53 -12.53
CA MET A 30 4.11 -2.65 -13.19
C MET A 30 3.75 -4.12 -13.41
N ALA A 31 4.65 -4.93 -13.96
CA ALA A 31 4.41 -6.35 -14.20
C ALA A 31 4.06 -7.10 -12.91
N LYS A 32 4.81 -6.86 -11.82
CA LYS A 32 4.56 -7.50 -10.52
C LYS A 32 3.26 -7.02 -9.86
N VAL A 33 2.93 -5.73 -9.98
CA VAL A 33 1.65 -5.18 -9.49
C VAL A 33 0.47 -5.79 -10.25
N MET A 34 0.54 -5.85 -11.58
CA MET A 34 -0.49 -6.48 -12.41
C MET A 34 -0.68 -7.96 -12.08
N ALA A 35 0.41 -8.67 -11.76
CA ALA A 35 0.38 -10.07 -11.33
C ALA A 35 -0.08 -10.27 -9.88
N GLY A 36 -0.35 -9.19 -9.12
CA GLY A 36 -0.66 -9.26 -7.69
C GLY A 36 0.50 -9.70 -6.79
N GLN A 37 1.72 -9.73 -7.33
CA GLN A 37 2.95 -10.14 -6.64
C GLN A 37 3.60 -8.99 -5.88
N LEU A 38 3.16 -7.75 -6.12
CA LEU A 38 3.71 -6.58 -5.47
C LEU A 38 2.60 -5.62 -5.03
N ARG A 39 2.75 -5.10 -3.81
CA ARG A 39 1.90 -4.07 -3.20
C ARG A 39 2.78 -3.08 -2.44
N PRO A 40 2.33 -1.83 -2.21
CA PRO A 40 3.06 -0.89 -1.38
C PRO A 40 3.30 -1.47 0.02
N THR A 41 4.51 -1.31 0.51
CA THR A 41 4.93 -1.79 1.84
C THR A 41 4.63 -0.74 2.88
N HIS A 42 4.27 -1.18 4.08
CA HIS A 42 4.11 -0.35 5.26
C HIS A 42 5.30 -0.54 6.20
N ALA A 43 5.61 0.47 7.00
CA ALA A 43 6.67 0.39 7.99
C ALA A 43 6.31 -0.65 9.08
N PRO A 44 7.29 -1.36 9.68
CA PRO A 44 7.02 -2.39 10.68
C PRO A 44 6.22 -1.91 11.90
N GLN A 45 6.32 -0.62 12.24
CA GLN A 45 5.61 0.02 13.34
C GLN A 45 4.21 0.51 12.99
N CYS A 46 3.80 0.39 11.73
CA CYS A 46 2.49 0.85 11.27
C CYS A 46 1.37 0.06 11.96
N PRO A 47 0.32 0.71 12.52
CA PRO A 47 -0.78 -0.01 13.13
C PRO A 47 -1.49 -0.98 12.16
N ASP A 48 -1.79 -2.19 12.63
CA ASP A 48 -2.39 -3.26 11.80
C ASP A 48 -3.67 -2.84 11.07
N TRP A 49 -4.49 -2.00 11.71
CA TRP A 49 -5.73 -1.49 11.10
C TRP A 49 -5.45 -0.64 9.86
N PHE A 50 -4.37 0.15 9.88
CA PHE A 50 -3.99 1.05 8.79
C PHE A 50 -3.33 0.27 7.65
N VAL A 51 -2.51 -0.72 7.98
CA VAL A 51 -1.96 -1.69 7.01
C VAL A 51 -3.09 -2.44 6.31
N THR A 52 -4.11 -2.88 7.07
CA THR A 52 -5.29 -3.57 6.52
C THR A 52 -6.07 -2.67 5.57
N LEU A 53 -6.30 -1.41 5.95
CA LEU A 53 -6.93 -0.41 5.08
C LEU A 53 -6.13 -0.21 3.77
N GLY A 54 -4.81 -0.07 3.86
CA GLY A 54 -3.91 0.01 2.70
C GLY A 54 -3.98 -1.21 1.77
N ARG A 55 -4.07 -2.42 2.35
CA ARG A 55 -4.23 -3.67 1.59
C ARG A 55 -5.58 -3.76 0.90
N ASN A 56 -6.66 -3.34 1.55
CA ASN A 56 -8.00 -3.32 0.94
C ASN A 56 -8.05 -2.34 -0.24
N CYS A 57 -7.51 -1.12 -0.07
CA CYS A 57 -7.39 -0.13 -1.14
C CYS A 57 -6.57 -0.62 -2.36
N THR A 58 -5.68 -1.59 -2.16
CA THR A 58 -4.80 -2.14 -3.20
C THR A 58 -5.18 -3.57 -3.60
N ALA A 59 -6.42 -4.01 -3.33
CA ALA A 59 -6.89 -5.33 -3.71
C ALA A 59 -6.72 -5.57 -5.23
N LEU A 60 -6.28 -6.79 -5.57
CA LEU A 60 -6.03 -7.18 -6.95
C LEU A 60 -7.33 -7.12 -7.76
N HIS A 61 -8.38 -7.71 -7.23
CA HIS A 61 -9.70 -7.64 -7.82
C HIS A 61 -10.34 -6.26 -7.55
N PRO A 62 -10.78 -5.53 -8.59
CA PRO A 62 -11.30 -4.17 -8.42
C PRO A 62 -12.52 -4.07 -7.51
N MET A 63 -13.40 -5.08 -7.52
CA MET A 63 -14.64 -5.06 -6.71
C MET A 63 -14.40 -5.26 -5.22
N ASP A 64 -13.19 -5.67 -4.83
CA ASP A 64 -12.83 -5.88 -3.42
C ASP A 64 -12.28 -4.59 -2.78
N ARG A 65 -12.12 -3.53 -3.58
CA ARG A 65 -11.59 -2.24 -3.11
C ARG A 65 -12.72 -1.44 -2.48
N PRO A 66 -12.49 -0.82 -1.31
CA PRO A 66 -13.47 0.06 -0.70
C PRO A 66 -13.64 1.33 -1.53
N THR A 67 -14.83 1.89 -1.46
CA THR A 67 -15.14 3.24 -1.92
C THR A 67 -14.40 4.27 -1.05
N ALA A 68 -14.23 5.49 -1.58
CA ALA A 68 -13.62 6.58 -0.82
C ALA A 68 -14.39 6.90 0.48
N VAL A 69 -15.72 6.75 0.47
CA VAL A 69 -16.57 6.98 1.65
C VAL A 69 -16.30 5.94 2.75
N GLU A 70 -16.15 4.66 2.39
CA GLU A 70 -15.80 3.61 3.34
C GLU A 70 -14.40 3.82 3.91
N VAL A 71 -13.43 4.24 3.09
CA VAL A 71 -12.07 4.59 3.55
C VAL A 71 -12.12 5.74 4.55
N ALA A 72 -12.86 6.81 4.25
CA ALA A 72 -13.00 7.96 5.15
C ALA A 72 -13.69 7.57 6.46
N TYR A 73 -14.69 6.69 6.41
CA TYR A 73 -15.36 6.16 7.60
C TYR A 73 -14.38 5.42 8.51
N VAL A 74 -13.58 4.49 7.96
CA VAL A 74 -12.57 3.74 8.75
C VAL A 74 -11.54 4.69 9.36
N LEU A 75 -11.03 5.66 8.59
CA LEU A 75 -10.09 6.66 9.11
C LEU A 75 -10.72 7.46 10.26
N GLY A 76 -11.96 7.91 10.12
CA GLY A 76 -12.69 8.64 11.17
C GLY A 76 -12.88 7.82 12.45
N GLN A 77 -13.16 6.52 12.34
CA GLN A 77 -13.31 5.63 13.50
C GLN A 77 -12.02 5.45 14.31
N HIS A 78 -10.86 5.58 13.69
CA HIS A 78 -9.56 5.42 14.36
C HIS A 78 -8.97 6.77 14.82
N LEU A 79 -9.24 7.86 14.11
CA LEU A 79 -8.77 9.21 14.50
C LEU A 79 -9.59 9.82 15.64
N SER A 80 -10.89 9.50 15.74
CA SER A 80 -11.76 10.00 16.82
C SER A 80 -11.49 9.36 18.20
N LYS A 81 -10.56 8.40 18.26
CA LYS A 81 -10.13 7.71 19.49
C LYS A 81 -8.85 8.29 20.10
N LEU A 82 -8.28 9.32 19.47
CA LEU A 82 -7.17 10.14 19.99
C LEU A 82 -7.74 11.31 20.81
#